data_AF-A0AA92SWD3-F1
#
_entry.id   AF-A0AA92SWD3-F1
#
_cell.length_a   1.000
_cell.length_b   1.000
_cell.length_c   1.000
_cell.angle_alpha   90.00
_cell.angle_beta   90.00
_cell.angle_gamma   90.00
#
_symmetry.space_group_name_H-M   'P 1'
#
loop_
_entity.id
_entity.type
_entity.pdbx_description
1 polymer ?
#
loop_
_entity_poly.entity_id
_entity_poly.type
_entity_poly.pdbx_seq_one_letter_code
_entity_poly.pdbx_strand_id
1 'polypeptide(L)'
;MEHNYKVKDATSFSIDLIVELVNNQYLSYFNINKDKTKDDYYCGITNNLDKRMEEHRCEDFEIVEDRVFAWNCENVDVATEVEKRLGKLGFDIGISRLWIKKNIYRVLLILCRPL
;
A
#
# COMPACT_ATOMS: atom_id res chain seq x y z
N MET A 1 -18.58 -5.19 -6.79
CA MET A 1 -17.60 -6.16 -7.33
C MET A 1 -16.90 -6.77 -6.14
N GLU A 2 -16.66 -8.08 -6.09
CA GLU A 2 -15.86 -8.65 -5.00
C GLU A 2 -14.40 -8.21 -5.21
N HIS A 3 -13.90 -7.39 -4.30
CA HIS A 3 -12.52 -6.96 -4.35
C HIS A 3 -11.62 -8.09 -3.85
N ASN A 4 -10.65 -8.51 -4.67
CA ASN A 4 -9.78 -9.64 -4.38
C ASN A 4 -8.56 -9.23 -3.54
N TYR A 5 -8.81 -8.62 -2.38
CA TYR A 5 -7.77 -8.21 -1.45
C TYR A 5 -7.94 -8.92 -0.10
N LYS A 6 -6.81 -9.19 0.57
CA LYS A 6 -6.82 -9.74 1.93
C LYS A 6 -6.32 -8.68 2.90
N VAL A 7 -7.09 -8.46 3.96
CA VAL A 7 -6.69 -7.61 5.07
C VAL A 7 -6.00 -8.47 6.12
N LYS A 8 -4.77 -8.13 6.48
CA LYS A 8 -4.04 -8.70 7.61
C LYS A 8 -4.34 -7.86 8.85
N ASP A 9 -4.77 -8.50 9.93
CA ASP A 9 -4.88 -7.82 11.21
C ASP A 9 -3.48 -7.51 11.76
N ALA A 10 -3.21 -6.23 11.99
CA ALA A 10 -1.95 -5.71 12.52
C ALA A 10 -2.20 -4.77 13.71
N THR A 11 -3.39 -4.85 14.33
CA THR A 11 -3.79 -3.98 15.45
C THR A 11 -2.94 -4.19 16.70
N SER A 12 -2.27 -5.33 16.83
CA SER A 12 -1.37 -5.65 17.94
C SER A 12 0.11 -5.61 17.55
N PHE A 13 0.46 -5.15 16.34
CA PHE A 13 1.84 -5.17 15.86
C PHE A 13 2.54 -3.86 16.14
N SER A 14 3.85 -3.92 16.42
CA SER A 14 4.68 -2.72 16.48
C SER A 14 4.84 -2.11 15.08
N ILE A 15 5.09 -0.80 15.03
CA ILE A 15 5.39 -0.07 13.79
C ILE A 15 6.53 -0.75 13.01
N ASP A 16 7.59 -1.16 13.71
CA ASP A 16 8.76 -1.82 13.09
C ASP A 16 8.36 -3.13 12.40
N LEU A 17 7.54 -3.95 13.07
CA LEU A 17 7.06 -5.21 12.53
C LEU A 17 6.16 -4.98 11.31
N ILE A 18 5.29 -3.97 11.33
CA ILE A 18 4.44 -3.65 10.17
C ILE A 18 5.30 -3.24 8.98
N VAL A 19 6.28 -2.35 9.17
CA VAL A 19 7.20 -1.92 8.11
C VAL A 19 7.99 -3.10 7.55
N GLU A 20 8.49 -3.98 8.42
CA GLU A 20 9.21 -5.18 8.01
C GLU A 20 8.32 -6.11 7.17
N LEU A 21 7.10 -6.39 7.63
CA LEU A 21 6.14 -7.24 6.92
C LEU A 21 5.78 -6.68 5.54
N VAL A 22 5.57 -5.37 5.43
CA VAL A 22 5.28 -4.70 4.16
C VAL A 22 6.48 -4.79 3.21
N ASN A 23 7.70 -4.54 3.70
CA ASN A 23 8.91 -4.66 2.89
C ASN A 23 9.17 -6.11 2.46
N ASN A 24 8.91 -7.09 3.32
CA ASN A 24 9.01 -8.51 2.99
C ASN A 24 7.95 -8.92 1.96
N GLN A 25 6.74 -8.36 2.04
CA GLN A 25 5.72 -8.54 1.01
C GLN A 25 6.24 -8.06 -0.34
N TYR A 26 6.78 -6.84 -0.41
CA TYR A 26 7.44 -6.33 -1.62
C TYR A 26 8.54 -7.29 -2.12
N LEU A 27 9.47 -7.71 -1.27
CA LEU A 27 10.58 -8.59 -1.65
C LEU A 27 10.11 -9.95 -2.19
N SER A 28 9.06 -10.51 -1.60
CA SER A 28 8.49 -11.79 -2.04
C SER A 28 7.97 -11.75 -3.48
N TYR A 29 7.49 -10.59 -3.94
CA TYR A 29 7.06 -10.37 -5.33
C TYR A 29 8.15 -9.76 -6.21
N PHE A 30 9.14 -9.08 -5.63
CA PHE A 30 10.25 -8.48 -6.36
C PHE A 30 11.14 -9.53 -7.05
N ASN A 31 11.25 -10.75 -6.49
CA ASN A 31 11.99 -11.84 -7.12
C ASN A 31 11.49 -12.20 -8.54
N ILE A 32 10.33 -11.71 -8.96
CA ILE A 32 9.74 -11.93 -10.29
C ILE A 32 10.00 -10.75 -11.26
N ASN A 33 10.28 -9.54 -10.76
CA ASN A 33 10.34 -8.30 -11.57
C ASN A 33 11.63 -7.49 -11.34
N LYS A 34 12.76 -8.02 -11.83
CA LYS A 34 14.13 -7.47 -11.59
C LYS A 34 14.36 -6.02 -12.05
N ASP A 35 13.49 -5.47 -12.88
CA ASP A 35 13.56 -4.11 -13.44
C ASP A 35 12.72 -3.08 -12.68
N LYS A 36 11.97 -3.50 -11.65
CA LYS A 36 11.09 -2.60 -10.88
C LYS A 36 11.77 -2.09 -9.63
N THR A 37 11.30 -0.97 -9.11
CA THR A 37 11.79 -0.46 -7.83
C THR A 37 10.63 -0.22 -6.87
N LYS A 38 10.93 0.08 -5.60
CA LYS A 38 9.90 0.35 -4.59
C LYS A 38 8.99 1.52 -4.97
N ASP A 39 9.46 2.43 -5.82
CA ASP A 39 8.69 3.55 -6.33
C ASP A 39 7.56 3.13 -7.29
N ASP A 40 7.53 1.89 -7.77
CA ASP A 40 6.44 1.30 -8.57
C ASP A 40 5.31 0.70 -7.70
N TYR A 41 5.45 0.81 -6.38
CA TYR A 41 4.56 0.26 -5.37
C TYR A 41 4.01 1.42 -4.54
N TYR A 42 2.69 1.62 -4.61
CA TYR A 42 2.03 2.66 -3.85
C TYR A 42 1.67 2.16 -2.46
N CYS A 43 1.96 2.98 -1.45
CA CYS A 43 1.52 2.81 -0.08
C CYS A 43 0.63 3.98 0.32
N GLY A 44 -0.55 3.68 0.85
CA GLY A 44 -1.52 4.69 1.27
C GLY A 44 -2.27 4.30 2.53
N ILE A 45 -2.85 5.29 3.21
CA ILE A 45 -3.72 5.08 4.37
C ILE A 45 -5.19 5.26 3.96
N THR A 46 -6.07 4.40 4.46
CA THR A 46 -7.52 4.56 4.31
C THR A 46 -8.28 4.08 5.53
N ASN A 47 -9.50 4.60 5.72
CA ASN A 47 -10.49 4.03 6.65
C ASN A 47 -11.62 3.29 5.91
N ASN A 48 -11.64 3.34 4.58
CA ASN A 48 -12.59 2.63 3.75
C ASN A 48 -11.84 2.03 2.56
N LEU A 49 -11.57 0.74 2.67
CA LEU A 49 -10.76 0.03 1.70
C LEU A 49 -11.50 -0.11 0.37
N ASP A 50 -12.76 -0.56 0.39
CA ASP A 50 -13.59 -0.70 -0.81
C ASP A 50 -13.69 0.62 -1.61
N LYS A 51 -14.06 1.71 -0.93
CA LYS A 51 -14.18 3.02 -1.57
C LYS A 51 -12.85 3.47 -2.19
N ARG A 52 -11.74 3.27 -1.47
CA ARG A 52 -10.42 3.65 -1.99
C ARG A 52 -10.00 2.79 -3.19
N MET A 53 -10.42 1.53 -3.24
CA MET A 53 -10.12 0.65 -4.39
C MET A 53 -10.91 1.05 -5.62
N GLU A 54 -12.16 1.44 -5.44
CA GLU A 54 -12.99 1.99 -6.51
C GLU A 54 -12.41 3.31 -7.03
N GLU A 55 -12.06 4.25 -6.14
CA GLU A 55 -11.41 5.52 -6.50
C GLU A 55 -10.13 5.28 -7.30
N HIS A 56 -9.25 4.38 -6.84
CA HIS A 56 -8.03 4.09 -7.58
C HIS A 56 -8.30 3.56 -8.98
N ARG A 57 -9.20 2.57 -9.12
CA ARG A 57 -9.52 1.94 -10.42
C ARG A 57 -10.21 2.89 -11.39
N CYS A 58 -11.02 3.83 -10.89
CA CYS A 58 -11.83 4.72 -11.72
C CYS A 58 -11.16 6.06 -12.00
N GLU A 59 -10.36 6.57 -11.07
CA GLU A 59 -9.94 7.99 -11.07
C GLU A 59 -8.41 8.18 -10.98
N ASP A 60 -7.68 7.31 -10.27
CA ASP A 60 -6.25 7.53 -10.02
C ASP A 60 -5.33 6.74 -10.97
N PHE A 61 -5.40 5.40 -10.99
CA PHE A 61 -4.47 4.53 -11.71
C PHE A 61 -4.93 3.07 -11.81
N GLU A 62 -4.39 2.33 -12.80
CA GLU A 62 -4.63 0.89 -12.91
C GLU A 62 -3.79 0.10 -11.89
N ILE A 63 -4.41 -0.89 -11.23
CA ILE A 63 -3.75 -1.82 -10.31
C ILE A 63 -3.40 -3.09 -11.10
N VAL A 64 -2.12 -3.36 -11.33
CA VAL A 64 -1.69 -4.55 -12.08
C VAL A 64 -2.15 -5.81 -11.37
N GLU A 65 -2.79 -6.70 -12.12
CA GLU A 65 -3.28 -8.00 -11.64
C GLU A 65 -4.23 -7.90 -10.43
N ASP A 66 -4.84 -6.73 -10.20
CA ASP A 66 -5.73 -6.47 -9.07
C ASP A 66 -5.12 -6.80 -7.68
N ARG A 67 -3.78 -6.74 -7.57
CA ARG A 67 -3.08 -7.13 -6.34
C ARG A 67 -3.03 -6.01 -5.32
N VAL A 68 -3.72 -6.23 -4.21
CA VAL A 68 -3.79 -5.30 -3.09
C VAL A 68 -3.53 -6.05 -1.79
N PHE A 69 -2.64 -5.50 -0.96
CA PHE A 69 -2.38 -5.99 0.39
C PHE A 69 -2.74 -4.89 1.38
N ALA A 70 -3.55 -5.25 2.37
CA ALA A 70 -3.97 -4.32 3.41
C ALA A 70 -3.54 -4.83 4.79
N TRP A 71 -3.14 -3.91 5.67
CA TRP A 71 -2.84 -4.15 7.07
C TRP A 71 -3.76 -3.26 7.91
N ASN A 72 -4.56 -3.87 8.79
CA ASN A 72 -5.37 -3.14 9.74
C ASN A 72 -4.50 -2.70 10.93
N CYS A 73 -4.12 -1.43 10.95
CA CYS A 73 -3.37 -0.81 12.03
C CYS A 73 -4.27 -0.50 13.22
N GLU A 74 -3.65 -0.41 14.41
CA GLU A 74 -4.33 -0.07 15.65
C GLU A 74 -5.08 1.28 15.57
N ASN A 75 -4.42 2.29 15.03
CA ASN A 75 -4.93 3.65 14.94
C ASN A 75 -4.25 4.44 13.80
N VAL A 76 -4.72 5.67 13.58
CA VAL A 76 -4.20 6.55 12.52
C VAL A 76 -2.73 6.93 12.73
N ASP A 77 -2.26 7.08 13.96
CA ASP A 77 -0.90 7.51 14.25
C ASP A 77 0.10 6.41 13.87
N VAL A 78 -0.24 5.15 14.19
CA VAL A 78 0.52 3.97 13.74
C VAL A 78 0.56 3.91 12.22
N ALA A 79 -0.60 4.04 11.55
CA ALA A 79 -0.66 4.00 10.09
C ALA A 79 0.19 5.12 9.45
N THR A 80 0.10 6.34 9.98
CA THR A 80 0.85 7.52 9.49
C THR A 80 2.36 7.33 9.63
N GLU A 81 2.82 6.82 10.78
CA GLU A 81 4.26 6.61 10.98
C GLU A 81 4.80 5.44 10.14
N VAL A 82 3.99 4.39 9.91
CA VAL A 82 4.36 3.30 8.99
C VAL A 82 4.48 3.82 7.55
N GLU A 83 3.48 4.54 7.03
CA GLU A 83 3.51 5.12 5.67
C GLU A 83 4.75 6.01 5.49
N LYS A 84 5.01 6.90 6.44
CA LYS A 84 6.20 7.78 6.43
C LYS A 84 7.51 6.99 6.40
N ARG A 85 7.61 5.88 7.13
CA ARG A 85 8.81 5.02 7.12
C ARG A 85 8.95 4.26 5.80
N LEU A 86 7.85 3.83 5.20
CA LEU A 86 7.85 3.21 3.87
C LEU A 86 8.28 4.23 2.80
N GLY A 87 7.83 5.48 2.88
CA GLY A 87 8.31 6.56 2.01
C GLY A 87 9.84 6.74 2.10
N LYS A 88 10.42 6.71 3.30
CA LYS A 88 11.88 6.74 3.51
C LYS A 88 12.60 5.51 2.94
N LEU A 89 11.92 4.36 2.85
CA LEU A 89 12.43 3.14 2.23
C LEU A 89 12.32 3.15 0.70
N GLY A 90 11.71 4.19 0.11
CA GLY A 90 11.59 4.38 -1.34
C GLY A 90 10.24 3.94 -1.93
N PHE A 91 9.25 3.61 -1.10
CA PHE A 91 7.88 3.39 -1.59
C PHE A 91 7.23 4.71 -2.01
N ASP A 92 6.35 4.66 -3.00
CA ASP A 92 5.54 5.83 -3.34
C ASP A 92 4.42 5.98 -2.31
N ILE A 93 4.37 7.13 -1.64
CA ILE A 93 3.35 7.48 -0.65
C ILE A 93 2.51 8.68 -1.08
N GLY A 94 2.46 8.98 -2.38
CA GLY A 94 1.61 10.02 -2.95
C GLY A 94 2.04 11.46 -2.64
N ILE A 95 3.23 11.67 -2.08
CA ILE A 95 3.77 13.01 -1.74
C ILE A 95 4.03 13.85 -3.00
N SER A 96 4.36 13.23 -4.13
CA SER A 96 4.61 13.96 -5.36
C SER A 96 3.36 14.04 -6.22
N ARG A 97 2.90 15.26 -6.56
CA ARG A 97 1.87 15.53 -7.59
C ARG A 97 2.26 15.04 -9.01
N LEU A 98 3.26 14.17 -9.14
CA LEU A 98 3.77 13.58 -10.37
C LEU A 98 3.08 12.25 -10.72
N TRP A 99 1.89 11.99 -10.15
CA TRP A 99 0.94 10.96 -10.60
C TRP A 99 0.75 10.91 -12.12
N ILE A 100 0.95 12.05 -12.79
CA ILE A 100 0.90 12.26 -14.24
C ILE A 100 1.83 11.30 -15.02
N LYS A 101 2.85 10.69 -14.41
CA LYS A 101 3.76 9.75 -15.10
C LYS A 101 3.53 8.27 -14.80
N LYS A 102 2.86 7.89 -13.71
CA LYS A 102 2.62 6.47 -13.36
C LYS A 102 1.12 6.20 -13.34
N ASN A 103 0.57 5.90 -14.52
CA ASN A 103 -0.83 5.49 -14.67
C ASN A 103 -1.10 4.05 -14.16
N ILE A 104 -0.07 3.37 -13.64
CA ILE A 104 -0.10 1.95 -13.33
C ILE A 104 0.75 1.68 -12.08
N TYR A 105 0.14 1.13 -11.04
CA TYR A 105 0.86 0.60 -9.87
C TYR A 105 0.71 -0.91 -9.81
N ARG A 106 1.79 -1.59 -9.40
CA ARG A 106 1.81 -3.06 -9.42
C ARG A 106 1.19 -3.71 -8.21
N VAL A 107 1.32 -3.05 -7.08
CA VAL A 107 0.82 -3.51 -5.80
C VAL A 107 0.44 -2.30 -4.99
N LEU A 108 -0.75 -2.39 -4.40
CA LEU A 108 -1.25 -1.40 -3.48
C LEU A 108 -1.07 -1.89 -2.04
N LEU A 109 -0.35 -1.14 -1.23
CA LEU A 109 -0.11 -1.41 0.18
C LEU A 109 -0.94 -0.45 1.01
N ILE A 110 -1.90 -0.97 1.78
CA ILE A 110 -2.89 -0.11 2.41
C ILE A 110 -2.91 -0.31 3.91
N LEU A 111 -2.82 0.79 4.63
CA LEU A 111 -2.95 0.80 6.08
C LEU A 111 -4.40 1.17 6.40
N CYS A 112 -5.16 0.18 6.83
CA CYS A 112 -6.53 0.35 7.30
C CYS A 112 -6.51 0.80 8.76
N ARG A 113 -7.42 1.67 9.17
CA ARG A 113 -7.66 2.00 10.58
C ARG A 113 -9.11 1.72 10.94
N PRO A 114 -9.41 1.35 12.20
CA PRO A 114 -10.78 1.37 12.69
C PRO A 114 -11.36 2.80 12.64
N LEU A 115 -12.68 2.88 12.42
CA LEU A 115 -13.47 4.13 12.37
C LEU A 115 -13.54 4.81 13.74
#